data_AF-A0A929MAZ4-F1
#
_entry.id   AF-A0A929MAZ4-F1
#
_cell.length_a   1.000
_cell.length_b   1.000
_cell.length_c   1.000
_cell.angle_alpha   90.00
_cell.angle_beta   90.00
_cell.angle_gamma   90.00
#
_symmetry.space_group_name_H-M   'P 1'
#
loop_
_entity.id
_entity.type
_entity.pdbx_description
1 polymer ?
#
loop_
_entity_poly.entity_id
_entity_poly.type
_entity_poly.pdbx_seq_one_letter_code
_entity_poly.pdbx_strand_id
1 'polypeptide(L)'
;MQAKVYEYLLTHAPQILICEDDKEAALCADAASFAGFSAFKLPDFRAKKGDDLRSFNEELFEISSVLSKYYKFDGKKIIISPFSTLLNPLPTQKNLESSTIKLKDNLNLNEFADLLIRFGYECVDIVESVGEFSIRGEVVDIYGVNMDDPVRILLFGDEVESIR
;
A
#
# COMPACT_ATOMS: atom_id res chain seq x y z
N MET A 1 -27.15 -3.99 -9.68
CA MET A 1 -25.77 -3.75 -10.14
C MET A 1 -24.91 -4.98 -9.84
N GLN A 2 -24.74 -5.34 -8.58
CA GLN A 2 -24.00 -6.54 -8.11
C GLN A 2 -24.33 -7.85 -8.85
N ALA A 3 -25.63 -8.18 -9.04
CA ALA A 3 -26.04 -9.39 -9.76
C ALA A 3 -25.56 -9.42 -11.23
N LYS A 4 -25.62 -8.28 -11.93
CA LYS A 4 -25.14 -8.17 -13.32
C LYS A 4 -23.63 -8.34 -13.41
N VAL A 5 -22.90 -7.76 -12.46
CA VAL A 5 -21.44 -7.91 -12.36
C VAL A 5 -21.07 -9.37 -12.12
N TYR A 6 -21.76 -10.03 -11.18
CA TYR A 6 -21.56 -11.46 -10.90
C TYR A 6 -21.80 -12.33 -12.15
N GLU A 7 -22.95 -12.19 -12.81
CA GLU A 7 -23.27 -12.93 -14.04
C GLU A 7 -22.24 -12.70 -15.15
N TYR A 8 -21.77 -11.46 -15.30
CA TYR A 8 -20.70 -11.13 -16.25
C TYR A 8 -19.39 -11.85 -15.91
N LEU A 9 -18.99 -11.85 -14.64
CA LEU A 9 -17.75 -12.49 -14.15
C LEU A 9 -17.78 -14.03 -14.18
N LEU A 10 -18.96 -14.64 -14.27
CA LEU A 10 -19.07 -16.09 -14.50
C LEU A 10 -18.66 -16.49 -15.93
N THR A 11 -18.81 -15.58 -16.89
CA THR A 11 -18.57 -15.84 -18.32
C THR A 11 -17.33 -15.13 -18.87
N HIS A 12 -16.83 -14.11 -18.18
CA HIS A 12 -15.68 -13.31 -18.58
C HIS A 12 -14.63 -13.25 -17.46
N ALA A 13 -13.36 -13.09 -17.85
CA ALA A 13 -12.24 -12.91 -16.92
C ALA A 13 -11.51 -11.58 -17.18
N PRO A 14 -12.14 -10.43 -16.88
CA PRO A 14 -11.51 -9.12 -17.04
C PRO A 14 -10.38 -8.96 -16.01
N GLN A 15 -9.35 -8.19 -16.38
CA GLN A 15 -8.27 -7.82 -15.46
C GLN A 15 -8.64 -6.63 -14.57
N ILE A 16 -9.45 -5.70 -15.09
CA ILE A 16 -9.86 -4.47 -14.42
C ILE A 16 -11.37 -4.28 -14.59
N LEU A 17 -12.04 -3.91 -13.51
CA LEU A 17 -13.43 -3.46 -13.48
C LEU A 17 -13.47 -2.01 -12.96
N ILE A 18 -14.06 -1.13 -13.74
CA ILE A 18 -14.19 0.30 -13.40
C ILE A 18 -15.53 0.52 -12.71
N CYS A 19 -15.52 1.27 -11.61
CA CYS A 19 -16.71 1.70 -10.89
C CYS A 19 -16.74 3.23 -10.72
N GLU A 20 -17.86 3.75 -10.25
CA GLU A 20 -18.09 5.18 -10.03
C GLU A 20 -17.39 5.67 -8.76
N ASP A 21 -17.53 4.95 -7.64
CA ASP A 21 -17.02 5.33 -6.33
C ASP A 21 -16.65 4.11 -5.47
N ASP A 22 -16.17 4.36 -4.24
CA ASP A 22 -15.81 3.31 -3.28
C ASP A 22 -16.97 2.41 -2.86
N LYS A 23 -18.20 2.93 -2.85
CA LYS A 23 -19.39 2.14 -2.48
C LYS A 23 -19.68 1.11 -3.55
N GLU A 24 -19.65 1.51 -4.81
CA GLU A 24 -19.78 0.60 -5.93
C GLU A 24 -18.59 -0.36 -6.00
N ALA A 25 -17.37 0.12 -5.73
CA ALA A 25 -16.17 -0.71 -5.68
C ALA A 25 -16.32 -1.86 -4.68
N ALA A 26 -16.86 -1.60 -3.49
CA ALA A 26 -17.13 -2.60 -2.47
C ALA A 26 -18.14 -3.66 -2.94
N LEU A 27 -19.27 -3.23 -3.51
CA LEU A 27 -20.29 -4.15 -4.04
C LEU A 27 -19.74 -5.04 -5.18
N CYS A 28 -18.92 -4.45 -6.05
CA CYS A 28 -18.24 -5.17 -7.12
C CYS A 28 -17.20 -6.17 -6.57
N ALA A 29 -16.48 -5.83 -5.50
CA ALA A 29 -15.52 -6.71 -4.85
C ALA A 29 -16.20 -7.93 -4.24
N ASP A 30 -17.35 -7.74 -3.60
CA ASP A 30 -18.17 -8.84 -3.10
C ASP A 30 -18.58 -9.77 -4.25
N ALA A 31 -19.14 -9.20 -5.33
CA ALA A 31 -19.54 -9.98 -6.50
C ALA A 31 -18.38 -10.77 -7.14
N ALA A 32 -17.21 -10.14 -7.26
CA ALA A 32 -16.01 -10.77 -7.78
C ALA A 32 -15.53 -11.92 -6.90
N SER A 33 -15.56 -11.74 -5.58
CA SER A 33 -15.23 -12.78 -4.61
C SER A 33 -16.17 -13.99 -4.74
N PHE A 34 -17.48 -13.75 -4.86
CA PHE A 34 -18.45 -14.83 -5.12
C PHE A 34 -18.23 -15.53 -6.46
N ALA A 35 -17.72 -14.83 -7.49
CA ALA A 35 -17.38 -15.41 -8.80
C ALA A 35 -16.00 -16.12 -8.81
N GLY A 36 -15.35 -16.23 -7.65
CA GLY A 36 -14.07 -16.93 -7.47
C GLY A 36 -12.85 -16.13 -7.89
N PHE A 37 -12.95 -14.80 -7.96
CA PHE A 37 -11.79 -13.92 -8.14
C PHE A 37 -11.30 -13.40 -6.79
N SER A 38 -10.00 -13.26 -6.64
CA SER A 38 -9.42 -12.39 -5.61
C SER A 38 -9.56 -10.93 -6.08
N ALA A 39 -10.41 -10.17 -5.40
CA ALA A 39 -10.68 -8.77 -5.71
C ALA A 39 -9.67 -7.84 -5.03
N PHE A 40 -9.01 -6.99 -5.82
CA PHE A 40 -8.06 -5.97 -5.37
C PHE A 40 -8.67 -4.60 -5.62
N LYS A 41 -9.27 -4.03 -4.58
CA LYS A 41 -9.98 -2.75 -4.64
C LYS A 41 -9.02 -1.59 -4.44
N LEU A 42 -8.92 -0.67 -5.39
CA LEU A 42 -8.22 0.60 -5.22
C LEU A 42 -9.18 1.63 -4.60
N PRO A 43 -8.69 2.51 -3.70
CA PRO A 43 -9.50 3.58 -3.13
C PRO A 43 -9.80 4.65 -4.17
N ASP A 44 -10.77 5.52 -3.88
CA ASP A 44 -11.10 6.69 -4.69
C ASP A 44 -10.08 7.83 -4.50
N PHE A 45 -9.07 7.87 -5.36
CA PHE A 45 -8.00 8.86 -5.32
C PHE A 45 -8.32 10.03 -6.26
N ARG A 46 -8.65 11.18 -5.65
CA ARG A 46 -9.17 12.37 -6.36
C ARG A 46 -8.19 13.55 -6.43
N ALA A 47 -6.91 13.31 -6.20
CA ALA A 47 -5.90 14.34 -6.32
C ALA A 47 -5.85 14.90 -7.75
N LYS A 48 -5.62 16.21 -7.85
CA LYS A 48 -5.48 16.94 -9.11
C LYS A 48 -4.09 17.56 -9.20
N LYS A 49 -3.72 17.92 -10.42
CA LYS A 49 -2.46 18.63 -10.67
C LYS A 49 -2.43 19.94 -9.86
N GLY A 50 -1.43 20.08 -9.00
CA GLY A 50 -1.23 21.25 -8.15
C GLY A 50 -1.71 21.05 -6.71
N ASP A 51 -2.37 19.94 -6.40
CA ASP A 51 -2.72 19.60 -5.02
C ASP A 51 -1.49 19.17 -4.23
N ASP A 52 -1.55 19.36 -2.92
CA ASP A 52 -0.58 18.80 -1.98
C ASP A 52 -0.90 17.33 -1.71
N LEU A 53 -0.04 16.43 -2.22
CA LEU A 53 -0.24 14.99 -2.13
C LEU A 53 -0.21 14.45 -0.70
N ARG A 54 0.35 15.20 0.27
CA ARG A 54 0.35 14.78 1.68
C ARG A 54 -1.06 14.64 2.25
N SER A 55 -2.01 15.41 1.72
CA SER A 55 -3.44 15.29 2.07
C SER A 55 -4.08 13.99 1.62
N PHE A 56 -3.39 13.19 0.80
CA PHE A 56 -3.88 11.93 0.23
C PHE A 56 -2.96 10.75 0.61
N ASN A 57 -2.16 10.88 1.67
CA ASN A 57 -1.21 9.84 2.08
C ASN A 57 -1.91 8.51 2.36
N GLU A 58 -3.10 8.54 2.98
CA GLU A 58 -3.89 7.35 3.26
C GLU A 58 -4.23 6.58 1.98
N GLU A 59 -4.74 7.26 0.96
CA GLU A 59 -5.08 6.64 -0.32
C GLU A 59 -3.82 6.16 -1.07
N LEU A 60 -2.73 6.92 -1.02
CA LEU A 60 -1.46 6.53 -1.64
C LEU A 60 -0.87 5.26 -1.00
N PHE A 61 -0.98 5.13 0.32
CA PHE A 61 -0.58 3.94 1.05
C PHE A 61 -1.52 2.77 0.75
N GLU A 62 -2.84 2.97 0.71
CA GLU A 62 -3.78 1.92 0.35
C GLU A 62 -3.55 1.43 -1.09
N ILE A 63 -3.36 2.33 -2.05
CA ILE A 63 -2.98 1.98 -3.43
C ILE A 63 -1.71 1.13 -3.45
N SER A 64 -0.67 1.56 -2.73
CA SER A 64 0.61 0.85 -2.67
C SER A 64 0.46 -0.54 -2.02
N SER A 65 -0.34 -0.66 -0.96
CA SER A 65 -0.63 -1.94 -0.30
C SER A 65 -1.37 -2.90 -1.24
N VAL A 66 -2.46 -2.41 -1.85
CA VAL A 66 -3.32 -3.21 -2.74
C VAL A 66 -2.54 -3.68 -3.96
N LEU A 67 -1.78 -2.80 -4.61
CA LEU A 67 -0.99 -3.15 -5.78
C LEU A 67 0.16 -4.10 -5.43
N SER A 68 0.82 -3.92 -4.28
CA SER A 68 1.87 -4.85 -3.83
C SER A 68 1.30 -6.28 -3.66
N LYS A 69 0.12 -6.40 -3.03
CA LYS A 69 -0.60 -7.67 -2.89
C LYS A 69 -1.05 -8.21 -4.25
N TYR A 70 -1.58 -7.37 -5.13
CA TYR A 70 -2.03 -7.75 -6.48
C TYR A 70 -0.87 -8.33 -7.32
N TYR A 71 0.30 -7.71 -7.29
CA TYR A 71 1.46 -8.18 -8.06
C TYR A 71 2.03 -9.49 -7.54
N LYS A 72 1.99 -9.72 -6.22
CA LYS A 72 2.47 -10.96 -5.58
C LYS A 72 1.46 -12.11 -5.65
N PHE A 73 0.18 -11.82 -5.91
CA PHE A 73 -0.85 -12.85 -5.93
C PHE A 73 -0.85 -13.63 -7.24
N ASP A 74 -0.74 -14.95 -7.11
CA ASP A 74 -0.91 -15.91 -8.19
C ASP A 74 -2.32 -16.51 -8.15
N GLY A 75 -3.02 -16.46 -9.28
CA GLY A 75 -4.37 -16.99 -9.41
C GLY A 75 -5.32 -16.06 -10.14
N LYS A 76 -6.62 -16.36 -10.04
CA LYS A 76 -7.69 -15.59 -10.67
C LYS A 76 -7.89 -14.29 -9.88
N LYS A 77 -7.39 -13.17 -10.41
CA LYS A 77 -7.40 -11.85 -9.75
C LYS A 77 -8.03 -10.78 -10.63
N ILE A 78 -8.58 -9.75 -9.99
CA ILE A 78 -9.19 -8.60 -10.66
C ILE A 78 -8.92 -7.33 -9.87
N ILE A 79 -8.58 -6.24 -10.56
CA ILE A 79 -8.54 -4.90 -9.97
C ILE A 79 -9.93 -4.28 -10.10
N ILE A 80 -10.41 -3.68 -9.02
CA ILE A 80 -11.66 -2.92 -9.00
C ILE A 80 -11.30 -1.51 -8.58
N SER A 81 -11.61 -0.52 -9.42
CA SER A 81 -11.14 0.84 -9.19
C SER A 81 -12.14 1.88 -9.66
N PRO A 82 -12.32 2.97 -8.89
CA PRO A 82 -12.93 4.18 -9.40
C PRO A 82 -12.17 4.71 -10.61
N PHE A 83 -12.89 5.34 -11.53
CA PHE A 83 -12.28 5.94 -12.73
C PHE A 83 -11.27 7.05 -12.37
N SER A 84 -11.56 7.84 -11.33
CA SER A 84 -10.69 8.89 -10.77
C SER A 84 -9.28 8.40 -10.47
N THR A 85 -9.16 7.25 -9.83
CA THR A 85 -7.86 6.66 -9.45
C THR A 85 -7.06 6.22 -10.66
N LEU A 86 -7.72 5.64 -11.67
CA LEU A 86 -7.06 5.16 -12.89
C LEU A 86 -6.54 6.28 -13.80
N LEU A 87 -6.99 7.52 -13.60
CA LEU A 87 -6.46 8.68 -14.33
C LEU A 87 -5.07 9.10 -13.86
N ASN A 88 -4.63 8.59 -12.70
CA ASN A 88 -3.34 8.91 -12.13
C ASN A 88 -2.29 7.83 -12.45
N PRO A 89 -1.00 8.17 -12.57
CA PRO A 89 0.06 7.17 -12.66
C PRO A 89 0.09 6.31 -11.40
N LEU A 90 -0.03 5.00 -11.58
CA LEU A 90 0.02 4.03 -10.48
C LEU A 90 1.40 3.38 -10.37
N PRO A 91 1.87 3.04 -9.15
CA PRO A 91 3.12 2.33 -8.96
C PRO A 91 3.16 1.00 -9.71
N THR A 92 4.23 0.76 -10.45
CA THR A 92 4.48 -0.55 -11.08
C THR A 92 5.02 -1.55 -10.05
N GLN A 93 5.07 -2.83 -10.41
CA GLN A 93 5.68 -3.86 -9.56
C GLN A 93 7.11 -3.51 -9.13
N LYS A 94 7.90 -2.90 -10.04
CA LYS A 94 9.28 -2.46 -9.75
C LYS A 94 9.32 -1.31 -8.73
N ASN A 95 8.30 -0.45 -8.72
CA ASN A 95 8.22 0.65 -7.75
C ASN A 95 7.85 0.15 -6.34
N LEU A 96 7.25 -1.04 -6.23
CA LEU A 96 6.77 -1.63 -4.98
C LEU A 96 7.67 -2.77 -4.48
N GLU A 97 8.94 -2.78 -4.90
CA GLU A 97 9.94 -3.69 -4.36
C GLU A 97 10.14 -3.42 -2.87
N SER A 98 10.07 -4.48 -2.06
CA SER A 98 10.21 -4.37 -0.62
C SER A 98 11.67 -4.26 -0.21
N SER A 99 12.01 -3.21 0.53
CA SER A 99 13.25 -3.17 1.32
C SER A 99 13.13 -4.11 2.50
N THR A 100 14.13 -4.96 2.71
CA THR A 100 14.19 -5.89 3.85
C THR A 100 15.35 -5.49 4.75
N ILE A 101 15.10 -5.39 6.05
CA ILE A 101 16.11 -5.21 7.09
C ILE A 101 16.16 -6.48 7.92
N LYS A 102 17.35 -7.02 8.14
CA LYS A 102 17.58 -8.23 8.94
C LYS A 102 18.46 -7.92 10.13
N LEU A 103 18.41 -8.81 11.13
CA LEU A 103 19.38 -8.81 12.21
C LEU A 103 20.79 -8.90 11.64
N LYS A 104 21.72 -8.13 12.22
CA LYS A 104 23.12 -8.04 11.81
C LYS A 104 23.37 -7.29 10.49
N ASP A 105 22.35 -6.69 9.87
CA ASP A 105 22.56 -5.75 8.77
C ASP A 105 23.17 -4.44 9.30
N ASN A 106 23.95 -3.76 8.46
CA ASN A 106 24.40 -2.39 8.75
C ASN A 106 23.40 -1.40 8.15
N LEU A 107 22.87 -0.51 8.99
CA LEU A 107 21.83 0.46 8.64
C LEU A 107 22.32 1.87 8.92
N ASN A 108 22.62 2.63 7.86
CA ASN A 108 22.90 4.06 8.00
C ASN A 108 21.59 4.82 8.25
N LEU A 109 21.43 5.38 9.44
CA LEU A 109 20.19 6.05 9.85
C LEU A 109 19.83 7.27 9.01
N ASN A 110 20.82 8.03 8.52
CA ASN A 110 20.55 9.20 7.69
C ASN A 110 20.03 8.78 6.30
N GLU A 111 20.68 7.80 5.68
CA GLU A 111 20.23 7.27 4.38
C GLU A 111 18.87 6.58 4.50
N PHE A 112 18.63 5.89 5.62
CA PHE A 112 17.34 5.26 5.90
C PHE A 112 16.22 6.29 6.10
N ALA A 113 16.48 7.36 6.86
CA ALA A 113 15.53 8.45 7.03
C ALA A 113 15.18 9.12 5.69
N ASP A 114 16.19 9.44 4.89
CA ASP A 114 16.00 10.02 3.56
C ASP A 114 15.19 9.12 2.63
N LEU A 115 15.41 7.80 2.70
CA LEU A 115 14.65 6.81 1.94
C LEU A 115 13.17 6.80 2.36
N LEU A 116 12.90 6.77 3.66
CA LEU A 116 11.53 6.77 4.19
C LEU A 116 10.77 8.03 3.81
N ILE A 117 11.41 9.21 3.94
CA ILE A 117 10.81 10.49 3.53
C ILE A 117 10.48 10.48 2.03
N ARG A 118 11.35 9.93 1.19
CA ARG A 118 11.08 9.78 -0.26
C ARG A 118 9.94 8.83 -0.58
N PHE A 119 9.69 7.85 0.30
CA PHE A 119 8.55 6.94 0.19
C PHE A 119 7.26 7.54 0.76
N GLY A 120 7.30 8.79 1.25
CA GLY A 120 6.15 9.51 1.78
C GLY A 120 5.91 9.25 3.26
N TYR A 121 6.85 8.64 3.97
CA TYR A 121 6.72 8.46 5.42
C TYR A 121 6.94 9.78 6.15
N GLU A 122 6.22 9.95 7.26
CA GLU A 122 6.34 11.11 8.13
C GLU A 122 7.25 10.83 9.34
N CYS A 123 8.19 11.75 9.59
CA CYS A 123 9.06 11.69 10.75
C CYS A 123 8.36 12.34 11.94
N VAL A 124 8.04 11.56 12.96
CA VAL A 124 7.27 11.96 14.15
C VAL A 124 8.03 11.64 15.44
N ASP A 125 7.63 12.24 16.55
CA ASP A 125 8.21 11.93 17.87
C ASP A 125 7.72 10.58 18.41
N ILE A 126 6.47 10.21 18.12
CA ILE A 126 5.85 8.96 18.57
C ILE A 126 5.08 8.39 17.38
N VAL A 127 5.40 7.15 17.02
CA VAL A 127 4.75 6.42 15.94
C VAL A 127 3.41 5.88 16.44
N GLU A 128 2.33 6.30 15.80
CA GLU A 128 0.95 5.91 16.11
C GLU A 128 0.24 5.32 14.89
N SER A 129 0.60 5.75 13.68
CA SER A 129 -0.10 5.39 12.44
C SER A 129 0.81 4.82 11.36
N VAL A 130 0.21 4.09 10.42
CA VAL A 130 0.90 3.57 9.24
C VAL A 130 1.51 4.72 8.43
N GLY A 131 2.76 4.53 7.99
CA GLY A 131 3.50 5.55 7.25
C GLY A 131 4.28 6.51 8.15
N GLU A 132 4.32 6.28 9.45
CA GLU A 132 5.13 7.07 10.38
C GLU A 132 6.43 6.35 10.76
N PHE A 133 7.45 7.13 11.08
CA PHE A 133 8.67 6.64 11.69
C PHE A 133 9.27 7.66 12.66
N SER A 134 10.09 7.19 13.59
CA SER A 134 10.90 8.03 14.49
C SER A 134 12.31 7.48 14.60
N ILE A 135 13.31 8.36 14.74
CA ILE A 135 14.70 7.99 15.01
C ILE A 135 15.18 8.73 16.25
N ARG A 136 15.63 7.97 17.25
CA ARG A 136 16.08 8.48 18.56
C ARG A 136 17.38 7.80 18.96
N GLY A 137 18.49 8.39 18.55
CA GLY A 137 19.81 7.76 18.72
C GLY A 137 19.86 6.45 17.96
N GLU A 138 20.09 5.34 18.66
CA GLU A 138 20.18 3.98 18.09
C GLU A 138 18.83 3.24 18.05
N VAL A 139 17.72 3.97 18.22
CA VAL A 139 16.37 3.39 18.19
C VAL A 139 15.60 3.94 17.01
N VAL A 140 15.04 3.07 16.20
CA VAL A 140 14.12 3.42 15.11
C VAL A 140 12.77 2.76 15.36
N ASP A 141 11.72 3.57 15.41
CA ASP A 141 10.35 3.06 15.38
C ASP A 141 9.78 3.31 13.99
N ILE A 142 9.11 2.32 13.40
CA ILE A 142 8.53 2.45 12.05
C ILE A 142 7.23 1.66 11.97
N TYR A 143 6.22 2.24 11.33
CA TYR A 143 4.98 1.53 11.00
C TYR A 143 4.80 1.45 9.48
N GLY A 144 5.14 0.30 8.89
CA GLY A 144 5.10 0.11 7.44
C GLY A 144 3.70 -0.12 6.86
N VAL A 145 3.50 0.30 5.60
CA VAL A 145 2.23 0.18 4.83
C VAL A 145 1.66 -1.25 4.74
N ASN A 146 2.49 -2.27 4.88
CA ASN A 146 2.09 -3.69 4.82
C ASN A 146 2.48 -4.45 6.09
N MET A 147 2.65 -3.75 7.21
CA MET A 147 2.92 -4.34 8.52
C MET A 147 1.63 -4.38 9.34
N ASP A 148 1.45 -5.43 10.12
CA ASP A 148 0.31 -5.54 11.02
C ASP A 148 0.48 -4.61 12.23
N ASP A 149 1.70 -4.54 12.77
CA ASP A 149 2.07 -3.75 13.94
C ASP A 149 3.31 -2.88 13.66
N PRO A 150 3.48 -1.74 14.35
CA PRO A 150 4.71 -0.96 14.31
C PRO A 150 5.87 -1.79 14.89
N VAL A 151 7.05 -1.59 14.31
CA VAL A 151 8.27 -2.33 14.67
C VAL A 151 9.31 -1.36 15.22
N ARG A 152 10.00 -1.78 16.27
CA ARG A 152 11.16 -1.11 16.85
C ARG A 152 12.44 -1.84 16.47
N ILE A 153 13.33 -1.12 15.81
CA ILE A 153 14.69 -1.55 15.45
C ILE A 153 15.66 -0.91 16.45
N LEU A 154 16.47 -1.75 17.10
CA LEU A 154 17.57 -1.33 17.96
C LEU A 154 18.89 -1.57 17.25
N LEU A 155 19.76 -0.56 17.25
CA LEU A 155 21.09 -0.64 16.68
C LEU A 155 22.16 -0.65 17.78
N PHE A 156 23.33 -1.20 17.47
CA PHE A 156 24.56 -1.02 18.22
C PHE A 156 25.62 -0.44 17.27
N GLY A 157 25.87 0.86 17.37
CA GLY A 157 26.50 1.61 16.27
C GLY A 157 25.59 1.59 15.03
N ASP A 158 26.09 1.03 13.94
CA ASP A 158 25.33 0.90 12.68
C ASP A 158 24.71 -0.49 12.50
N GLU A 159 24.97 -1.45 13.40
CA GLU A 159 24.52 -2.84 13.27
C GLU A 159 23.14 -3.04 13.90
N VAL A 160 22.21 -3.68 13.18
CA VAL A 160 20.89 -4.05 13.71
C VAL A 160 21.02 -5.17 14.75
N GLU A 161 20.81 -4.82 16.01
CA GLU A 161 20.91 -5.74 17.15
C GLU A 161 19.59 -6.47 17.41
N SER A 162 18.46 -5.77 17.32
CA SER A 162 17.15 -6.32 17.65
C SER A 162 16.06 -5.69 16.80
N ILE A 163 15.04 -6.48 16.45
CA ILE A 163 13.81 -6.05 15.79
C ILE A 163 12.66 -6.65 16.60
N ARG A 164 11.74 -5.81 17.09
CA ARG A 164 10.61 -6.25 17.92
C ARG A 164 9.37 -5.42 17.69
#